data_AF-A0A7R7GJV6-F1
#
_entry.id   AF-A0A7R7GJV6-F1
#
_cell.length_a   1.000
_cell.length_b   1.000
_cell.length_c   1.000
_cell.angle_alpha   90.00
_cell.angle_beta   90.00
_cell.angle_gamma   90.00
#
_symmetry.space_group_name_H-M   'P 1'
#
loop_
_entity.id
_entity.type
_entity.pdbx_description
1 polymer ?
#
loop_
_entity_poly.entity_id
_entity_poly.type
_entity_poly.pdbx_seq_one_letter_code
_entity_poly.pdbx_strand_id
1 'polypeptide(L)'
;MVPKQIRREGGSVNYLLLFVIILIAVVIGNLASDWIELKWVEYQTAQAMSSLNDEMKGAAQEWHQRKLRHQRQTQEERKRSATGVKLERACTDWTRADEEYNSYTTQTGREKHCTNYRKFIQSGIIPRSK
;
A
#
# COMPACT_ATOMS: atom_id res chain seq x y z
N MET A 1 -64.71 -50.15 -51.64
CA MET A 1 -63.38 -50.54 -51.13
C MET A 1 -62.52 -49.28 -51.01
N VAL A 2 -62.07 -48.95 -49.80
CA VAL A 2 -60.70 -48.57 -49.36
C VAL A 2 -60.85 -47.98 -47.94
N PRO A 3 -60.32 -48.61 -46.87
CA PRO A 3 -60.32 -48.00 -45.55
C PRO A 3 -59.15 -47.02 -45.39
N LYS A 4 -59.45 -45.84 -44.83
CA LYS A 4 -58.49 -44.79 -44.48
C LYS A 4 -57.78 -45.19 -43.18
N GLN A 5 -56.51 -45.61 -43.30
CA GLN A 5 -55.64 -45.94 -42.17
C GLN A 5 -55.30 -44.65 -41.39
N ILE A 6 -55.82 -44.52 -40.16
CA ILE A 6 -55.35 -43.51 -39.20
C ILE A 6 -54.12 -44.07 -38.51
N ARG A 7 -52.95 -43.59 -38.93
CA ARG A 7 -51.65 -43.92 -38.33
C ARG A 7 -51.59 -43.32 -36.92
N ARG A 8 -51.66 -44.15 -35.88
CA ARG A 8 -51.31 -43.78 -34.51
C ARG A 8 -49.78 -43.71 -34.41
N GLU A 9 -49.21 -42.53 -34.53
CA GLU A 9 -47.88 -42.20 -34.02
C GLU A 9 -48.06 -41.14 -32.94
N GLY A 10 -47.79 -41.45 -31.67
CA GLY A 10 -47.95 -40.44 -30.61
C GLY A 10 -47.92 -40.93 -29.18
N GLY A 11 -47.18 -42.00 -28.87
CA GLY A 11 -47.13 -42.56 -27.52
C GLY A 11 -45.79 -42.39 -26.80
N SER A 12 -44.66 -42.54 -27.49
CA SER A 12 -43.32 -42.66 -26.85
C SER A 12 -42.42 -41.45 -27.06
N VAL A 13 -42.56 -40.73 -28.19
CA VAL A 13 -41.68 -39.59 -28.54
C VAL A 13 -41.95 -38.38 -27.64
N ASN A 14 -43.19 -38.18 -27.19
CA ASN A 14 -43.56 -37.06 -26.31
C ASN A 14 -42.94 -37.16 -24.92
N TYR A 15 -42.81 -38.37 -24.35
CA TYR A 15 -42.20 -38.55 -23.03
C TYR A 15 -40.69 -38.39 -23.07
N LEU A 16 -40.03 -38.83 -24.15
CA LEU A 16 -38.60 -38.63 -24.33
C LEU A 16 -38.29 -37.13 -24.54
N LEU A 17 -39.09 -36.43 -25.34
CA LEU A 17 -38.97 -34.99 -25.53
C LEU A 17 -39.20 -34.22 -24.21
N LEU A 18 -40.24 -34.57 -23.44
CA LEU A 18 -40.49 -33.99 -22.12
C LEU A 18 -39.33 -34.25 -21.16
N PHE A 19 -38.77 -35.44 -21.15
CA PHE A 19 -37.62 -35.79 -20.33
C PHE A 19 -36.39 -34.96 -20.69
N VAL A 20 -36.11 -34.76 -21.98
CA VAL A 20 -35.02 -33.90 -22.44
C VAL A 20 -35.23 -32.44 -22.04
N ILE A 21 -36.45 -31.91 -22.15
CA ILE A 21 -36.78 -30.55 -21.74
C ILE A 21 -36.56 -30.37 -20.22
N ILE A 22 -36.99 -31.34 -19.41
CA ILE A 22 -36.80 -31.31 -17.96
C ILE A 22 -35.30 -31.34 -17.61
N LEU A 23 -34.51 -32.20 -18.27
CA LEU A 23 -33.07 -32.25 -18.06
C LEU A 23 -32.38 -30.93 -18.42
N ILE A 24 -32.75 -30.32 -19.54
CA ILE A 24 -32.21 -29.01 -19.95
C ILE A 24 -32.58 -27.94 -18.91
N ALA A 25 -33.81 -27.93 -18.42
CA ALA A 25 -34.25 -26.98 -17.40
C ALA A 25 -33.48 -27.13 -16.08
N VAL A 26 -33.20 -28.36 -15.64
CA VAL A 26 -32.39 -28.62 -14.43
C VAL A 26 -30.94 -28.18 -14.62
N VAL A 27 -30.34 -28.46 -15.77
CA VAL A 27 -28.95 -28.04 -16.08
C VAL A 27 -28.83 -26.53 -16.11
N ILE A 28 -29.77 -25.83 -16.76
CA ILE A 28 -29.80 -24.36 -16.79
C ILE A 28 -30.04 -23.78 -15.39
N GLY A 29 -30.94 -24.37 -14.61
CA GLY A 29 -31.22 -23.93 -13.23
C GLY A 29 -29.98 -24.04 -12.32
N ASN A 30 -29.24 -25.15 -12.42
CA ASN A 30 -28.01 -25.33 -11.65
C ASN A 30 -26.91 -24.33 -12.08
N LEU A 31 -26.69 -24.16 -13.39
CA LEU A 31 -25.71 -23.19 -13.92
C LEU A 31 -26.05 -21.74 -13.54
N ALA A 32 -27.33 -21.37 -13.53
CA ALA A 32 -27.76 -20.04 -13.15
C ALA A 32 -27.54 -19.78 -11.66
N SER A 33 -27.73 -20.79 -10.80
CA SER A 33 -27.49 -20.68 -9.36
C SER A 33 -26.02 -20.39 -9.05
N ASP A 34 -25.10 -21.14 -9.66
CA ASP A 34 -23.65 -20.94 -9.49
C ASP A 34 -23.19 -19.55 -9.97
N TRP A 35 -23.81 -19.03 -11.04
CA TRP A 35 -23.47 -17.71 -11.61
C TRP A 35 -23.96 -16.55 -10.74
N ILE A 36 -25.13 -16.70 -10.11
CA ILE A 36 -25.69 -15.71 -9.18
C ILE A 36 -24.87 -15.65 -7.90
N GLU A 37 -24.45 -16.80 -7.36
CA GLU A 37 -23.61 -16.88 -6.16
C GLU A 37 -22.25 -16.20 -6.37
N LEU A 38 -21.59 -16.46 -7.51
CA LEU A 38 -20.32 -15.83 -7.87
C LEU A 38 -20.41 -14.30 -7.95
N LYS A 39 -21.47 -13.76 -8.55
CA LYS A 39 -21.66 -12.30 -8.69
C LYS A 39 -22.00 -11.62 -7.36
N TRP A 40 -22.74 -12.30 -6.48
CA TRP A 40 -23.03 -11.78 -5.14
C TRP A 40 -21.79 -11.72 -4.26
N VAL A 41 -20.94 -12.74 -4.32
CA VAL A 41 -19.66 -12.78 -3.59
C VAL A 41 -18.71 -11.70 -4.12
N GLU A 42 -18.62 -11.50 -5.44
CA GLU A 42 -17.81 -10.44 -6.06
C GLU A 42 -18.24 -9.05 -5.59
N TYR A 43 -19.55 -8.79 -5.50
CA TYR A 43 -20.07 -7.49 -5.05
C TYR A 43 -19.81 -7.23 -3.56
N GLN A 44 -20.06 -8.22 -2.70
CA GLN A 44 -19.77 -8.10 -1.26
C GLN A 44 -18.27 -7.93 -0.99
N THR A 45 -17.43 -8.66 -1.71
CA THR A 45 -15.96 -8.55 -1.57
C THR A 45 -15.44 -7.22 -2.09
N ALA A 46 -15.96 -6.70 -3.21
CA ALA A 46 -15.60 -5.38 -3.72
C ALA A 46 -15.94 -4.26 -2.72
N GLN A 47 -17.12 -4.31 -2.09
CA GLN A 47 -17.54 -3.32 -1.11
C GLN A 47 -16.72 -3.39 0.20
N ALA A 48 -16.37 -4.61 0.65
CA ALA A 48 -15.48 -4.80 1.79
C ALA A 48 -14.04 -4.35 1.49
N MET A 49 -13.56 -4.56 0.26
CA MET A 49 -12.24 -4.08 -0.15
C MET A 49 -12.20 -2.56 -0.27
N SER A 50 -13.27 -1.90 -0.73
CA SER A 50 -13.29 -0.44 -0.83
C SER A 50 -13.22 0.23 0.54
N SER A 51 -13.95 -0.28 1.54
CA SER A 51 -13.87 0.26 2.90
C SER A 51 -12.50 0.03 3.55
N LEU A 52 -11.91 -1.15 3.36
CA LEU A 52 -10.55 -1.44 3.82
C LEU A 52 -9.50 -0.54 3.16
N ASN A 53 -9.65 -0.23 1.87
CA ASN A 53 -8.71 0.62 1.16
C ASN A 53 -8.74 2.07 1.70
N ASP A 54 -9.92 2.58 2.02
CA ASP A 54 -10.07 3.92 2.57
C ASP A 54 -9.54 4.00 4.02
N GLU A 55 -9.80 2.98 4.84
CA GLU A 55 -9.22 2.87 6.19
C GLU A 55 -7.70 2.73 6.15
N MET A 56 -7.16 1.92 5.24
CA MET A 56 -5.71 1.77 5.07
C MET A 56 -5.05 3.07 4.60
N LYS A 57 -5.68 3.82 3.69
CA LYS A 57 -5.15 5.13 3.26
C LYS A 57 -5.12 6.12 4.43
N GLY A 58 -6.19 6.18 5.21
CA GLY A 58 -6.24 7.02 6.43
C GLY A 58 -5.15 6.63 7.42
N ALA A 59 -5.03 5.34 7.75
CA ALA A 59 -4.02 4.82 8.66
C ALA A 59 -2.59 5.05 8.15
N ALA A 60 -2.35 4.87 6.85
CA ALA A 60 -1.03 5.11 6.25
C ALA A 60 -0.64 6.59 6.31
N GLN A 61 -1.59 7.49 6.05
CA GLN A 61 -1.36 8.93 6.15
C GLN A 61 -1.09 9.35 7.59
N GLU A 62 -1.87 8.85 8.55
CA GLU A 62 -1.63 9.09 9.98
C GLU A 62 -0.27 8.56 10.44
N TRP A 63 0.08 7.34 10.05
CA TRP A 63 1.38 6.74 10.38
C TRP A 63 2.53 7.57 9.81
N HIS A 64 2.40 8.03 8.58
CA HIS A 64 3.39 8.91 7.95
C HIS A 64 3.54 10.22 8.72
N GLN A 65 2.42 10.86 9.10
CA GLN A 65 2.43 12.09 9.90
C GLN A 65 3.06 11.88 11.28
N ARG A 66 2.72 10.78 11.98
CA ARG A 66 3.33 10.43 13.28
C ARG A 66 4.83 10.21 13.15
N LYS A 67 5.27 9.50 12.11
CA LYS A 67 6.70 9.26 11.83
C LYS A 67 7.44 10.56 11.60
N LEU A 68 6.90 11.49 10.82
CA LEU A 68 7.50 12.80 10.59
C LEU A 68 7.59 13.63 11.88
N ARG A 69 6.52 13.64 12.70
CA ARG A 69 6.53 14.33 14.00
C ARG A 69 7.59 13.76 14.93
N HIS A 70 7.66 12.44 15.05
CA HIS A 70 8.64 11.77 15.89
C HIS A 70 10.08 12.01 15.42
N GLN A 71 10.31 12.01 14.10
CA GLN A 71 11.62 12.38 13.53
C GLN A 71 12.01 13.82 13.88
N ARG A 72 11.09 14.78 13.78
CA ARG A 72 11.36 16.18 14.14
C ARG A 72 11.68 16.34 15.63
N GLN A 73 10.89 15.71 16.50
CA GLN A 73 11.16 15.71 17.94
C GLN A 73 12.53 15.13 18.26
N THR A 74 12.85 13.98 17.67
CA THR A 74 14.17 13.34 17.85
C THR A 74 15.31 14.24 17.36
N GLN A 75 15.13 14.95 16.25
CA GLN A 75 16.12 15.91 15.76
C GLN A 75 16.28 17.09 16.73
N GLU A 76 15.20 17.63 17.28
CA GLU A 76 15.23 18.71 18.26
C GLU A 76 15.91 18.29 19.57
N GLU A 77 15.62 17.08 20.07
CA GLU A 77 16.28 16.49 21.22
C GLU A 77 17.78 16.35 20.98
N ARG A 78 18.18 15.87 19.80
CA ARG A 78 19.60 15.76 19.42
C ARG A 78 20.28 17.12 19.37
N LYS A 79 19.62 18.16 18.85
CA LYS A 79 20.16 19.54 18.86
C LYS A 79 20.44 20.02 20.28
N ARG A 80 19.52 19.75 21.21
CA ARG A 80 19.62 20.16 22.62
C ARG A 80 20.56 19.28 23.46
N SER A 81 20.92 18.10 22.97
CA SER A 81 21.86 17.21 23.65
C SER A 81 23.25 17.85 23.77
N ALA A 82 24.00 17.50 24.82
CA ALA A 82 25.38 18.00 25.02
C ALA A 82 26.29 17.73 23.80
N THR A 83 26.10 16.60 23.12
CA THR A 83 26.83 16.26 21.89
C THR A 83 26.42 17.15 20.73
N GLY A 84 25.12 17.43 20.57
CA GLY A 84 24.61 18.34 19.55
C GLY A 84 25.17 19.73 19.70
N VAL A 85 25.11 20.29 20.91
CA VAL A 85 25.66 21.62 21.24
C VAL A 85 27.17 21.68 20.98
N LYS A 86 27.92 20.63 21.35
CA LYS A 86 29.37 20.58 21.09
C LYS A 86 29.70 20.58 19.59
N LEU A 87 28.96 19.80 18.80
CA LEU A 87 29.17 19.72 17.35
C LEU A 87 28.73 21.00 16.63
N GLU A 88 27.63 21.61 17.08
CA GLU A 88 27.16 22.90 16.59
C GLU A 88 28.21 23.98 16.81
N ARG A 89 28.74 24.10 18.03
CA ARG A 89 29.81 25.05 18.36
C ARG A 89 31.03 24.86 17.47
N ALA A 90 31.48 23.62 17.26
CA ALA A 90 32.60 23.34 16.37
C ALA A 90 32.31 23.79 14.93
N CYS A 91 31.11 23.53 14.40
CA CYS A 91 30.72 24.02 13.08
C CYS A 91 30.73 25.56 13.01
N THR A 92 30.20 26.25 14.02
CA THR A 92 30.19 27.72 14.09
C THR A 92 31.61 28.28 14.15
N ASP A 93 32.49 27.70 14.97
CA ASP A 93 33.87 28.16 15.12
C ASP A 93 34.65 28.00 13.80
N TRP A 94 34.49 26.87 13.11
CA TRP A 94 35.09 26.68 11.78
C TRP A 94 34.46 27.54 10.70
N THR A 95 33.17 27.86 10.80
CA THR A 95 32.52 28.79 9.87
C THR A 95 33.10 30.18 10.02
N ARG A 96 33.26 30.67 11.26
CA ARG A 96 33.90 31.96 11.53
C ARG A 96 35.35 31.98 11.05
N ALA A 97 36.11 30.92 11.33
CA ALA A 97 37.50 30.82 10.84
C ALA A 97 37.56 30.85 9.31
N ASP A 98 36.60 30.23 8.63
CA ASP A 98 36.54 30.29 7.17
C ASP A 98 36.19 31.67 6.62
N GLU A 99 35.28 32.38 7.28
CA GLU A 99 34.95 33.77 6.95
C GLU A 99 36.14 34.71 7.17
N GLU A 100 36.95 34.48 8.20
CA GLU A 100 38.11 35.31 8.54
C GLU A 100 39.32 35.04 7.64
N TYR A 101 39.68 33.76 7.46
CA TYR A 101 40.93 33.38 6.78
C TYR A 101 40.72 32.94 5.32
N ASN A 102 39.53 32.48 4.95
CA ASN A 102 39.17 31.98 3.62
C ASN A 102 40.25 31.09 2.97
N SER A 103 40.77 30.14 3.74
CA SER A 103 41.84 29.24 3.33
C SER A 103 41.30 27.85 3.03
N TYR A 104 42.05 27.06 2.24
CA TYR A 104 41.70 25.66 1.99
C TYR A 104 41.47 24.85 3.28
N THR A 105 42.31 25.09 4.30
CA THR A 105 42.22 24.41 5.60
C THR A 105 40.94 24.77 6.34
N THR A 106 40.56 26.05 6.35
CA THR A 106 39.32 26.51 7.03
C THR A 106 38.07 26.06 6.29
N GLN A 107 38.09 26.05 4.95
CA GLN A 107 36.99 25.53 4.14
C GLN A 107 36.77 24.03 4.41
N THR A 108 37.85 23.24 4.40
CA THR A 108 37.81 21.79 4.66
C THR A 108 37.39 21.50 6.10
N GLY A 109 37.90 22.26 7.07
CA GLY A 109 37.51 22.15 8.47
C GLY A 109 36.02 22.46 8.68
N ARG A 110 35.53 23.56 8.10
CA ARG A 110 34.10 23.91 8.10
C ARG A 110 33.26 22.79 7.52
N GLU A 111 33.61 22.31 6.33
CA GLU A 111 32.86 21.24 5.69
C GLU A 111 32.81 19.98 6.56
N LYS A 112 33.95 19.53 7.09
CA LYS A 112 34.04 18.35 7.97
C LYS A 112 33.16 18.51 9.22
N HIS A 113 33.30 19.60 9.95
CA HIS A 113 32.62 19.79 11.24
C HIS A 113 31.12 20.07 11.08
N CYS A 114 30.72 20.87 10.09
CA CYS A 114 29.32 21.12 9.80
C CYS A 114 28.61 19.87 9.23
N THR A 115 29.31 19.07 8.43
CA THR A 115 28.80 17.76 7.97
C THR A 115 28.61 16.81 9.15
N ASN A 116 29.54 16.78 10.09
CA ASN A 116 29.44 15.95 11.29
C ASN A 116 28.24 16.34 12.16
N TYR A 117 28.03 17.65 12.38
CA TYR A 117 26.83 18.15 13.07
C TYR A 117 25.55 17.72 12.35
N ARG A 118 25.46 17.96 11.04
CA ARG A 118 24.27 17.59 10.24
C ARG A 118 23.98 16.09 10.29
N LYS A 119 25.01 15.26 10.14
CA LYS A 119 24.90 13.79 10.24
C LYS A 119 24.39 13.39 11.61
N PHE A 120 24.94 13.96 12.68
CA PHE A 120 24.49 13.66 14.04
C PHE A 120 23.01 14.02 14.24
N ILE A 121 22.56 15.20 13.79
CA ILE A 121 21.15 15.58 13.90
C ILE A 121 20.25 14.61 13.12
N GLN A 122 20.64 14.24 11.89
CA GLN A 122 19.84 13.38 11.03
C GLN A 122 19.80 11.92 11.50
N SER A 123 20.94 11.31 11.80
CA SER A 123 21.05 9.87 12.07
C SER A 123 21.33 9.50 13.52
N GLY A 124 21.76 10.46 14.36
CA GLY A 124 22.20 10.20 15.74
C GLY A 124 23.60 9.59 15.84
N ILE A 125 24.28 9.36 14.71
CA ILE A 125 25.62 8.76 14.69
C ILE A 125 26.65 9.83 15.01
N ILE A 126 27.50 9.58 16.01
CA ILE A 126 28.66 10.42 16.32
C ILE A 126 29.79 10.02 15.37
N PRO A 127 30.20 10.90 14.43
CA PRO A 127 31.30 10.58 13.52
C PRO A 127 32.60 10.49 14.32
N ARG A 128 33.28 9.34 14.23
CA ARG A 128 34.60 9.15 14.82
C ARG A 128 35.59 10.04 14.09
N SER A 129 36.34 10.87 14.83
CA SER A 129 37.51 11.54 14.27
C SER A 129 38.55 10.48 13.95
N LYS A 130 38.72 10.19 12.66
CA LYS A 130 39.98 9.66 12.14
C LYS A 130 40.94 10.83 11.96
#